data_AF-A0A813T4E2-F1
#
_entry.id   AF-A0A813T4E2-F1
#
_cell.length_a   1.000
_cell.length_b   1.000
_cell.length_c   1.000
_cell.angle_alpha   90.00
_cell.angle_beta   90.00
_cell.angle_gamma   90.00
#
_symmetry.space_group_name_H-M   'P 1'
#
loop_
_entity.id
_entity.type
_entity.pdbx_description
1 polymer ?
#
loop_
_entity_poly.entity_id
_entity_poly.type
_entity_poly.pdbx_seq_one_letter_code
_entity_poly.pdbx_strand_id
1 'polypeptide(L)'
;MILFTMNIDEKSEPNKDIICPDAVSVCPGNCTCCVSTDGDYSCCPIQDGVCCADHIHCCPKHYKCDLKIFKCDRIFDAKMLEVMPSINKN
;
A
#
# COMPACT_ATOMS: atom_id res chain seq x y z
N MET A 1 5.42 33.03 29.54
CA MET A 1 6.19 31.93 28.95
C MET A 1 5.21 31.02 28.26
N ILE A 2 5.16 31.12 26.94
CA ILE A 2 4.17 30.43 26.09
C ILE A 2 4.63 28.97 26.02
N LEU A 3 3.99 28.09 26.81
CA LEU A 3 4.18 26.66 26.64
C LEU A 3 3.38 26.27 25.39
N PHE A 4 4.07 26.18 24.26
CA PHE A 4 3.61 25.48 23.07
C PHE A 4 3.48 23.98 23.42
N THR A 5 2.39 23.61 24.09
CA THR A 5 1.90 22.23 23.91
C THR A 5 1.36 22.20 22.49
N MET A 6 2.15 21.64 21.59
CA MET A 6 1.66 21.17 20.30
C MET A 6 0.58 20.13 20.61
N ASN A 7 -0.66 20.58 20.78
CA ASN A 7 -1.83 19.74 20.60
C ASN A 7 -1.82 19.39 19.12
N ILE A 8 -1.11 18.30 18.80
CA ILE A 8 -1.24 17.67 17.52
C ILE A 8 -2.59 16.96 17.56
N ASP A 9 -3.64 17.69 17.23
CA ASP A 9 -4.89 17.14 16.72
C ASP A 9 -4.64 16.52 15.34
N GLU A 10 -3.70 15.58 15.21
CA GLU A 10 -3.53 14.78 13.99
C GLU A 10 -4.54 13.64 14.02
N LYS A 11 -5.77 14.07 13.76
CA LYS A 11 -6.95 13.30 13.41
C LYS A 11 -6.59 12.20 12.39
N SER A 12 -6.27 11.00 12.87
CA SER A 12 -6.59 9.79 12.13
C SER A 12 -7.79 9.18 12.83
N GLU A 13 -8.92 9.08 12.12
CA GLU A 13 -10.04 8.24 12.56
C GLU A 13 -9.48 6.88 12.98
N PRO A 14 -10.07 6.18 13.99
CA PRO A 14 -9.62 4.85 14.37
C PRO A 14 -9.81 3.93 13.17
N ASN A 15 -8.77 3.84 12.36
CA ASN A 15 -8.78 3.08 11.14
C ASN A 15 -8.67 1.65 11.62
N LYS A 16 -9.82 0.96 11.58
CA LYS A 16 -9.96 -0.35 12.20
C LYS A 16 -8.80 -1.24 11.76
N ASP A 17 -8.07 -1.75 12.73
CA ASP A 17 -6.93 -2.62 12.50
C ASP A 17 -7.34 -3.80 11.60
N ILE A 18 -6.45 -4.15 10.67
CA ILE A 18 -6.60 -5.30 9.79
C ILE A 18 -5.79 -6.46 10.36
N ILE A 19 -6.43 -7.64 10.44
CA ILE A 19 -5.76 -8.89 10.80
C ILE A 19 -5.23 -9.50 9.51
N CYS A 20 -3.94 -9.79 9.47
CA CYS A 20 -3.30 -10.39 8.31
C CYS A 20 -3.71 -11.86 8.12
N PRO A 21 -3.47 -12.46 6.94
CA PRO A 21 -3.91 -13.83 6.65
C PRO A 21 -3.32 -14.92 7.57
N ASP A 22 -2.23 -14.63 8.26
CA ASP A 22 -1.65 -15.50 9.29
C ASP A 22 -2.46 -15.54 10.60
N ALA A 23 -3.44 -14.63 10.77
CA ALA A 23 -4.20 -14.40 11.99
C ALA A 23 -3.34 -14.04 13.23
N VAL A 24 -2.07 -13.68 13.03
CA VAL A 24 -1.12 -13.33 14.09
C VAL A 24 -0.70 -11.87 13.95
N SER A 25 -0.36 -11.45 12.73
CA SER A 25 0.09 -10.09 12.45
C SER A 25 -1.10 -9.16 12.29
N VAL A 26 -0.95 -7.94 12.81
CA VAL A 26 -1.99 -6.91 12.78
C VAL A 26 -1.39 -5.62 12.23
N CYS A 27 -2.08 -5.01 11.28
CA CYS A 27 -1.70 -3.72 10.72
C CYS A 27 -2.74 -2.64 11.05
N PRO A 28 -2.33 -1.37 11.15
CA PRO A 28 -3.28 -0.26 11.26
C PRO A 28 -4.25 -0.25 10.08
N GLY A 29 -5.45 0.29 10.27
CA GLY A 29 -6.36 0.47 9.14
C GLY A 29 -5.76 1.33 8.03
N ASN A 30 -6.21 1.10 6.79
CA ASN A 30 -5.62 1.61 5.55
C ASN A 30 -4.18 1.16 5.23
N CYS A 31 -3.69 0.11 5.87
CA CYS A 31 -2.47 -0.59 5.45
C CYS A 31 -2.80 -1.81 4.57
N THR A 32 -1.77 -2.41 4.00
CA THR A 32 -1.84 -3.71 3.33
C THR A 32 -0.88 -4.69 4.00
N CYS A 33 -1.34 -5.91 4.29
CA CYS A 33 -0.49 -6.97 4.80
C CYS A 33 0.43 -7.51 3.70
N CYS A 34 1.74 -7.46 3.92
CA CYS A 34 2.77 -7.96 3.01
C CYS A 34 3.55 -9.10 3.66
N VAL A 35 3.85 -10.14 2.89
CA VAL A 35 4.69 -11.24 3.38
C VAL A 35 6.15 -10.76 3.42
N SER A 36 6.82 -10.98 4.54
CA SER A 36 8.24 -10.71 4.77
C SER A 36 9.13 -11.85 4.24
N THR A 37 10.45 -11.64 4.18
CA THR A 37 11.42 -12.69 3.80
C THR A 37 11.38 -13.91 4.72
N ASP A 38 11.00 -13.71 5.98
CA ASP A 38 10.97 -14.74 7.00
C ASP A 38 9.66 -15.55 6.99
N GLY A 39 8.71 -15.20 6.12
CA GLY A 39 7.38 -15.81 6.03
C GLY A 39 6.32 -15.18 6.93
N ASP A 40 6.72 -14.30 7.84
CA ASP A 40 5.82 -13.46 8.64
C ASP A 40 5.18 -12.33 7.81
N TYR A 41 4.37 -11.47 8.43
CA TYR A 41 3.76 -10.31 7.77
C TYR A 41 4.29 -8.97 8.29
N SER A 42 4.44 -8.03 7.36
CA SER A 42 4.76 -6.62 7.59
C SER A 42 3.66 -5.73 7.01
N CYS A 43 3.56 -4.50 7.50
CA CYS A 43 2.51 -3.57 7.11
C CYS A 43 3.03 -2.60 6.04
N CYS A 44 2.51 -2.70 4.83
CA CYS A 44 2.66 -1.65 3.83
C CYS A 44 1.72 -0.48 4.19
N PRO A 45 2.21 0.76 4.33
CA PRO A 45 1.41 1.92 4.72
C PRO A 45 0.43 2.40 3.63
N ILE A 46 0.43 1.73 2.47
CA ILE A 46 -0.44 2.05 1.35
C ILE A 46 -1.62 1.06 1.35
N GLN A 47 -2.83 1.59 1.39
CA GLN A 47 -4.05 0.81 1.19
C GLN A 47 -4.08 0.25 -0.24
N ASP A 48 -4.44 -1.03 -0.37
CA ASP A 48 -4.39 -1.77 -1.64
C ASP A 48 -3.01 -1.73 -2.33
N GLY A 49 -1.95 -1.61 -1.54
CA GLY A 49 -0.57 -1.60 -2.02
C GLY A 49 -0.15 -2.95 -2.59
N VAL A 50 0.78 -2.93 -3.54
CA VAL A 50 1.40 -4.13 -4.10
C VAL A 50 2.74 -4.34 -3.40
N CYS A 51 2.89 -5.48 -2.73
CA CYS A 51 4.14 -5.86 -2.08
C CYS A 51 5.19 -6.23 -3.14
N CYS A 52 6.38 -5.64 -3.03
CA CYS A 52 7.48 -5.96 -3.92
C CYS A 52 8.09 -7.32 -3.58
N ALA A 53 8.77 -7.93 -4.55
CA ALA A 53 9.42 -9.24 -4.39
C ALA A 53 10.63 -9.23 -3.44
N ASP A 54 11.09 -8.05 -3.04
CA ASP A 54 12.11 -7.92 -2.01
C ASP A 54 11.54 -7.94 -0.59
N HIS A 55 10.22 -8.02 -0.44
CA HIS A 55 9.50 -8.11 0.83
C HIS A 55 9.67 -6.91 1.77
N ILE A 56 10.37 -5.87 1.33
CA ILE A 56 10.70 -4.67 2.10
C ILE A 56 9.94 -3.47 1.56
N HIS A 57 9.82 -3.38 0.23
CA HIS A 57 9.18 -2.25 -0.42
C HIS A 57 7.74 -2.59 -0.82
N CYS A 58 6.93 -1.55 -0.95
CA CYS A 58 5.62 -1.67 -1.54
C CYS A 58 5.31 -0.49 -2.46
N CYS A 59 4.50 -0.74 -3.47
CA CYS A 59 4.08 0.24 -4.45
C CYS A 59 2.58 0.52 -4.36
N PRO A 60 2.11 1.70 -4.80
CA PRO A 60 0.69 1.95 -4.94
C PRO A 60 0.03 0.97 -5.90
N LYS A 61 -1.28 0.81 -5.78
CA LYS A 61 -2.09 0.06 -6.73
C LYS A 61 -1.84 0.55 -8.17
N HIS A 62 -1.73 -0.39 -9.12
CA HIS A 62 -1.42 -0.15 -10.53
C HIS A 62 0.02 0.31 -10.81
N TYR A 63 0.94 0.03 -9.90
CA TYR A 63 2.38 0.18 -10.10
C TYR A 63 3.08 -1.16 -9.94
N LYS A 64 4.17 -1.34 -10.70
CA LYS A 64 5.11 -2.45 -10.58
C LYS A 64 6.39 -1.96 -9.92
N CYS A 65 6.94 -2.78 -9.04
CA CYS A 65 8.26 -2.54 -8.48
C CYS A 65 9.35 -2.81 -9.53
N ASP A 66 10.12 -1.78 -9.87
CA ASP A 66 11.43 -1.90 -10.48
C ASP A 66 12.48 -1.85 -9.37
N LEU A 67 12.90 -3.04 -8.94
CA LEU A 67 13.91 -3.22 -7.89
C LEU A 67 15.34 -2.88 -8.35
N LYS A 68 15.59 -2.73 -9.66
CA LYS A 68 16.93 -2.36 -10.15
C LYS A 68 17.22 -0.89 -9.90
N ILE A 69 16.19 -0.05 -9.97
CA ILE A 69 16.27 1.40 -9.75
C ILE A 69 15.46 1.86 -8.53
N PHE A 70 14.96 0.91 -7.73
CA PHE A 70 14.12 1.14 -6.53
C PHE A 70 12.97 2.10 -6.77
N LYS A 71 12.18 1.85 -7.82
CA LYS A 71 11.09 2.72 -8.25
C LYS A 71 9.80 1.95 -8.48
N CYS A 72 8.69 2.60 -8.23
CA CYS A 72 7.38 2.15 -8.68
C CYS A 72 7.10 2.71 -10.08
N ASP A 73 7.04 1.85 -11.08
CA ASP A 73 6.64 2.22 -12.44
C ASP A 73 5.17 1.94 -12.65
N ARG A 74 4.45 2.96 -13.12
CA ARG A 74 3.01 2.85 -13.37
C ARG A 74 2.79 1.84 -14.48
N ILE A 75 2.01 0.81 -14.21
CA ILE A 75 1.63 -0.15 -15.22
C ILE A 75 0.45 0.48 -15.96
N PHE A 76 0.62 0.73 -17.26
CA PHE A 76 -0.53 0.80 -18.15
C PHE A 76 -1.00 -0.64 -18.36
N ASP A 77 -1.64 -1.20 -17.34
CA ASP A 77 -2.18 -2.54 -17.42
C ASP A 77 -3.14 -2.56 -18.60
N ALA A 78 -2.86 -3.39 -19.61
CA ALA A 78 -3.82 -3.69 -20.67
C ALA A 78 -5.15 -4.24 -20.12
N LYS A 79 -5.18 -4.63 -18.83
CA LYS A 79 -6.37 -4.95 -18.04
C LYS A 79 -7.18 -3.74 -17.53
N MET A 80 -6.56 -2.57 -17.37
CA MET A 80 -7.29 -1.29 -17.18
C MET A 80 -7.97 -0.82 -18.47
N LEU A 81 -7.63 -1.43 -19.62
CA LEU A 81 -8.33 -1.24 -20.89
C LEU A 81 -9.66 -2.02 -20.98
N GLU A 82 -9.94 -2.95 -20.05
CA GLU A 82 -11.21 -3.71 -20.04
C GLU A 82 -12.27 -3.12 -19.10
N VAL A 83 -11.93 -2.09 -18.30
CA VAL A 83 -12.89 -1.36 -17.43
C VAL A 83 -13.21 0.05 -17.94
N MET A 84 -12.77 0.38 -19.15
CA MET A 84 -13.25 1.54 -19.87
C MET A 84 -13.99 1.05 -21.12
N PRO A 85 -15.26 1.47 -21.35
CA PRO A 85 -15.93 1.11 -22.59
C PRO A 85 -15.09 1.68 -23.73
N SER A 86 -14.73 0.79 -24.66
CA SER A 86 -14.11 1.05 -25.96
C SER A 86 -14.23 2.51 -26.39
N ILE A 87 -13.17 3.30 -26.23
CA ILE A 87 -13.04 4.53 -27.02
C ILE A 87 -12.85 4.09 -28.46
N ASN A 88 -13.96 4.14 -29.19
CA ASN A 88 -14.04 3.90 -30.61
C ASN A 88 -12.92 4.65 -31.34
N LYS A 89 -11.94 3.91 -31.87
CA LYS A 89 -11.06 4.40 -32.92
C LYS A 89 -11.57 3.86 -34.26
N ASN A 90 -12.71 4.37 -34.72
CA ASN A 90 -12.98 4.80 -36.11
C ASN A 90 -14.38 5.45 -36.22
#